data_AF-A0A8H3WT01-F1
#
_entry.id   AF-A0A8H3WT01-F1
#
_cell.length_a   1.000
_cell.length_b   1.000
_cell.length_c   1.000
_cell.angle_alpha   90.00
_cell.angle_beta   90.00
_cell.angle_gamma   90.00
#
_symmetry.space_group_name_H-M   'P 1'
#
loop_
_entity.id
_entity.type
_entity.pdbx_description
1 polymer ?
#
loop_
_entity_poly.entity_id
_entity_poly.type
_entity_poly.pdbx_seq_one_letter_code
_entity_poly.pdbx_strand_id
1 'polypeptide(L)'
;MVKLEILSILAILVFCASCLFADGSSDSCNSGGSLFDLPSLDMISTVVGNYEFPKDIEIPQNITPPADQEFKFYLVVSGFSWRKCVNKTWVFNESRALFFNHEEDLSRYPRSPVASSFINNAAPQGTVSLGIRSIIPEYDTSRLITTAIVTIPKPDVNDIPLGLEKTSNNAGKGAFEDVTYIVRPKTKGGNAPTVS
;
A
#
# COMPACT_ATOMS: atom_id res chain seq x y z
N MET A 1 39.58 -7.42 13.82
CA MET A 1 38.42 -8.35 13.77
C MET A 1 37.19 -7.48 13.68
N VAL A 2 36.70 -7.21 12.46
CA VAL A 2 35.60 -6.25 12.23
C VAL A 2 34.29 -7.02 12.38
N LYS A 3 33.59 -6.77 13.48
CA LYS A 3 32.28 -7.34 13.77
C LYS A 3 31.24 -6.47 13.04
N LEU A 4 30.77 -6.97 11.90
CA LEU A 4 29.74 -6.33 11.08
C LEU A 4 28.41 -6.51 11.81
N GLU A 5 27.98 -5.50 12.57
CA GLU A 5 26.66 -5.47 13.20
C GLU A 5 25.68 -4.82 12.22
N ILE A 6 24.65 -5.59 11.87
CA ILE A 6 23.71 -5.37 10.79
C ILE A 6 22.83 -4.15 11.11
N LEU A 7 22.80 -3.18 10.19
CA LEU A 7 21.94 -1.99 10.21
C LEU A 7 20.45 -2.43 10.08
N SER A 8 19.60 -2.10 11.04
CA SER A 8 18.15 -2.34 11.00
C SER A 8 17.47 -1.19 10.27
N ILE A 9 16.77 -1.44 9.16
CA ILE A 9 16.17 -0.39 8.34
C ILE A 9 14.67 -0.65 8.07
N LEU A 10 13.84 0.35 8.41
CA LEU A 10 12.62 0.81 7.73
C LEU A 10 11.20 0.67 8.32
N ALA A 11 10.61 1.85 8.57
CA ALA A 11 9.20 2.28 8.52
C ALA A 11 8.66 2.75 7.13
N ILE A 12 7.86 1.95 6.42
CA ILE A 12 7.17 2.43 5.18
C ILE A 12 5.97 3.30 5.55
N LEU A 13 5.89 4.52 5.04
CA LEU A 13 4.69 5.36 5.13
C LEU A 13 3.74 5.06 3.95
N VAL A 14 2.50 4.65 4.23
CA VAL A 14 1.46 4.31 3.24
C VAL A 14 0.25 5.24 3.35
N PHE A 15 -0.07 5.97 2.28
CA PHE A 15 -1.27 6.83 2.20
C PHE A 15 -2.37 6.16 1.40
N CYS A 16 -3.44 5.62 2.01
CA CYS A 16 -4.55 4.98 1.27
C CYS A 16 -5.61 6.01 0.86
N ALA A 17 -5.93 6.08 -0.44
CA ALA A 17 -7.17 6.67 -0.95
C ALA A 17 -8.02 5.57 -1.62
N SER A 18 -9.27 5.37 -1.15
CA SER A 18 -10.21 4.41 -1.73
C SER A 18 -11.52 5.08 -2.14
N CYS A 19 -12.01 4.78 -3.34
CA CYS A 19 -13.37 5.16 -3.78
C CYS A 19 -14.36 4.03 -3.45
N LEU A 20 -15.52 4.41 -2.89
CA LEU A 20 -16.71 3.55 -2.76
C LEU A 20 -17.63 3.81 -3.96
N PHE A 21 -18.08 2.77 -4.65
CA PHE A 21 -19.19 2.87 -5.59
C PHE A 21 -20.29 1.89 -5.17
N ALA A 22 -21.50 2.44 -4.98
CA ALA A 22 -22.73 1.69 -5.09
C ALA A 22 -23.04 1.51 -6.58
N ASP A 23 -23.50 0.31 -6.92
CA ASP A 23 -23.79 -0.16 -8.27
C ASP A 23 -24.72 0.81 -9.03
N GLY A 24 -24.34 1.17 -10.26
CA GLY A 24 -25.05 2.14 -11.09
C GLY A 24 -24.63 1.97 -12.54
N SER A 25 -25.49 1.31 -13.30
CA SER A 25 -25.34 0.88 -14.69
C SER A 25 -24.84 1.94 -15.67
N SER A 26 -23.91 1.51 -16.52
CA SER A 26 -23.63 1.89 -17.93
C SER A 26 -24.34 3.12 -18.51
N ASP A 27 -23.57 4.12 -18.96
CA ASP A 27 -23.37 4.30 -20.41
C ASP A 27 -22.36 5.39 -20.81
N SER A 28 -21.66 5.06 -21.90
CA SER A 28 -20.98 5.92 -22.88
C SER A 28 -19.64 6.59 -22.52
N CYS A 29 -18.56 6.04 -23.07
CA CYS A 29 -17.37 6.81 -23.44
C CYS A 29 -17.01 6.48 -24.90
N ASN A 30 -17.67 7.16 -25.84
CA ASN A 30 -17.12 7.39 -27.17
C ASN A 30 -16.45 8.77 -27.14
N SER A 31 -15.12 8.80 -27.15
CA SER A 31 -14.39 9.96 -27.68
C SER A 31 -13.10 9.47 -28.33
N GLY A 32 -12.99 9.75 -29.62
CA GLY A 32 -11.86 9.35 -30.46
C GLY A 32 -10.57 10.03 -30.01
N GLY A 33 -9.55 9.22 -29.78
CA GLY A 33 -8.15 9.62 -29.70
C GLY A 33 -7.34 8.65 -30.55
N SER A 34 -6.45 9.20 -31.38
CA SER A 34 -5.60 8.48 -32.34
C SER A 34 -4.85 7.29 -31.72
N LEU A 35 -4.86 6.15 -32.41
CA LEU A 35 -4.35 4.84 -31.96
C LEU A 35 -2.80 4.73 -31.95
N PHE A 36 -2.06 5.80 -32.25
CA PHE A 36 -0.61 5.72 -32.50
C PHE A 36 0.26 6.83 -31.91
N ASP A 37 -0.22 7.61 -30.94
CA ASP A 37 0.69 8.32 -30.04
C ASP A 37 1.16 7.35 -28.95
N LEU A 38 2.10 6.46 -29.31
CA LEU A 38 2.83 5.67 -28.33
C LEU A 38 3.65 6.66 -27.48
N PRO A 39 3.33 6.83 -26.19
CA PRO A 39 4.11 7.68 -25.31
C PRO A 39 5.49 7.05 -25.10
N SER A 40 6.52 7.90 -25.00
CA SER A 40 7.91 7.46 -24.82
C SER A 40 8.07 6.51 -23.63
N LEU A 41 8.99 5.55 -23.78
CA LEU A 41 9.35 4.55 -22.76
C LEU A 41 9.87 5.17 -21.44
N ASP A 42 10.12 6.50 -21.41
CA ASP A 42 10.73 7.25 -20.30
C ASP A 42 9.80 7.45 -19.07
N MET A 43 8.59 6.88 -19.05
CA MET A 43 7.64 7.04 -17.94
C MET A 43 7.58 5.88 -16.95
N ILE A 44 8.31 4.77 -17.17
CA ILE A 44 8.29 3.63 -16.25
C ILE A 44 9.36 3.86 -15.18
N SER A 45 8.95 3.99 -13.93
CA SER A 45 9.89 4.10 -12.80
C SER A 45 10.76 2.84 -12.71
N THR A 46 12.06 3.03 -12.50
CA THR A 46 13.02 1.94 -12.30
C THR A 46 13.34 1.70 -10.82
N VAL A 47 12.74 2.47 -9.91
CA VAL A 47 13.01 2.44 -8.47
C VAL A 47 11.70 2.41 -7.67
N VAL A 48 11.69 1.59 -6.62
CA VAL A 48 10.62 1.54 -5.61
C VAL A 48 11.03 2.35 -4.39
N GLY A 49 10.19 3.33 -4.03
CA GLY A 49 10.32 4.15 -2.82
C GLY A 49 10.70 5.60 -3.11
N ASN A 50 10.14 6.51 -2.31
CA ASN A 50 10.68 7.87 -2.14
C ASN A 50 11.42 7.97 -0.81
N TYR A 51 12.72 8.29 -0.87
CA TYR A 51 13.64 8.31 0.25
C TYR A 51 13.61 9.62 1.06
N GLU A 52 12.82 10.60 0.65
CA GLU A 52 12.61 11.83 1.42
C GLU A 52 11.44 11.66 2.39
N PHE A 53 11.66 11.86 3.70
CA PHE A 53 10.57 11.79 4.66
C PHE A 53 9.55 12.92 4.40
N PRO A 54 8.24 12.64 4.31
CA PRO A 54 7.23 13.67 4.07
C PRO A 54 7.17 14.71 5.21
N LYS A 55 7.33 15.99 4.88
CA LYS A 55 7.41 17.09 5.87
C LYS A 55 6.14 17.28 6.68
N ASP A 56 4.98 16.98 6.10
CA ASP A 56 3.66 17.26 6.68
C ASP A 56 2.97 16.02 7.26
N ILE A 57 3.75 14.99 7.61
CA ILE A 57 3.24 13.76 8.23
C ILE A 57 3.69 13.67 9.68
N GLU A 58 2.73 13.76 10.59
CA GLU A 58 2.91 13.40 11.99
C GLU A 58 2.59 11.91 12.20
N ILE A 59 3.48 11.19 12.89
CA ILE A 59 3.27 9.79 13.27
C ILE A 59 2.80 9.74 14.73
N PRO A 60 1.56 9.32 15.01
CA PRO A 60 1.10 9.13 16.39
C PRO A 60 1.98 8.13 17.15
N GLN A 61 2.29 8.44 18.42
CA GLN A 61 3.19 7.65 19.27
C GLN A 61 2.84 6.15 19.32
N ASN A 62 1.54 5.82 19.31
CA ASN A 62 1.07 4.43 19.40
C ASN A 62 1.42 3.57 18.16
N ILE A 63 1.68 4.19 17.01
CA ILE A 63 2.08 3.48 15.78
C ILE A 63 3.52 3.81 15.39
N THR A 64 4.30 4.41 16.28
CA THR A 64 5.73 4.63 16.08
C THR A 64 6.45 3.29 16.18
N PRO A 65 7.31 2.93 15.21
CA PRO A 65 8.19 1.77 15.32
C PRO A 65 9.15 1.87 16.52
N PRO A 66 9.77 0.75 16.94
CA PRO A 66 10.83 0.78 17.94
C PRO A 66 11.96 1.77 17.57
N ALA A 67 12.59 2.36 18.58
CA ALA A 67 13.54 3.46 18.40
C ALA A 67 14.85 3.09 17.67
N ASP A 68 15.12 1.78 17.51
CA ASP A 68 16.24 1.25 16.74
C ASP A 68 15.93 1.11 15.24
N GLN A 69 14.74 1.52 14.80
CA GLN A 69 14.32 1.49 13.40
C GLN A 69 14.48 2.86 12.75
N GLU A 70 15.14 2.89 11.59
CA GLU A 70 15.33 4.10 10.80
C GLU A 70 14.30 4.24 9.67
N PHE A 71 14.13 5.44 9.13
CA PHE A 71 13.40 5.66 7.87
C PHE A 71 14.29 5.37 6.64
N LYS A 72 13.68 5.07 5.50
CA LYS A 72 14.30 4.56 4.25
C LYS A 72 13.44 4.96 3.07
N PHE A 73 12.14 4.65 3.01
CA PHE A 73 11.26 5.27 2.02
C PHE A 73 9.78 5.35 2.43
N TYR A 74 9.02 6.18 1.71
CA TYR A 74 7.56 6.20 1.72
C TYR A 74 6.96 5.81 0.36
N LEU A 75 5.70 5.40 0.37
CA LEU A 75 4.88 5.14 -0.81
C LEU A 75 3.47 5.71 -0.62
N VAL A 76 2.90 6.26 -1.68
CA VAL A 76 1.47 6.62 -1.74
C VAL A 76 0.68 5.42 -2.22
N VAL A 77 -0.51 5.19 -1.67
CA VAL A 77 -1.31 3.99 -1.95
C VAL A 77 -2.71 4.34 -2.43
N SER A 78 -3.11 3.74 -3.53
CA SER A 78 -4.48 3.88 -4.02
C SER A 78 -5.04 2.51 -4.33
N GLY A 79 -6.29 2.30 -3.95
CA GLY A 79 -6.86 0.97 -4.05
C GLY A 79 -8.30 0.87 -3.61
N PHE A 80 -8.83 -0.33 -3.79
CA PHE A 80 -10.20 -0.68 -3.44
C PHE A 80 -10.18 -1.73 -2.34
N SER A 81 -11.10 -1.60 -1.39
CA SER A 81 -11.45 -2.65 -0.44
C SER A 81 -12.92 -2.99 -0.63
N TRP A 82 -13.17 -4.19 -1.14
CA TRP A 82 -14.51 -4.72 -1.33
C TRP A 82 -14.94 -5.48 -0.08
N ARG A 83 -16.17 -5.22 0.34
CA ARG A 83 -16.81 -5.88 1.48
C ARG A 83 -18.19 -6.38 1.05
N LYS A 84 -18.59 -7.52 1.60
CA LYS A 84 -19.91 -8.11 1.39
C LYS A 84 -20.71 -8.02 2.67
N CYS A 85 -21.95 -7.53 2.60
CA CYS A 85 -22.86 -7.57 3.73
C CYS A 85 -23.48 -8.97 3.83
N VAL A 86 -23.24 -9.64 4.96
CA VAL A 86 -23.83 -10.94 5.30
C VAL A 86 -24.45 -10.82 6.69
N ASN A 87 -25.76 -11.09 6.82
CA ASN A 87 -26.48 -11.00 8.08
C ASN A 87 -26.24 -9.67 8.84
N LYS A 88 -26.38 -8.54 8.16
CA LYS A 88 -26.15 -7.19 8.71
C LYS A 88 -24.72 -6.97 9.23
N THR A 89 -23.76 -7.75 8.76
CA THR A 89 -22.33 -7.61 9.10
C THR A 89 -21.52 -7.47 7.82
N TRP A 90 -20.67 -6.44 7.75
CA TRP A 90 -19.75 -6.27 6.63
C TRP A 90 -18.54 -7.20 6.79
N VAL A 91 -18.43 -8.20 5.91
CA VAL A 91 -17.30 -9.12 5.85
C VAL A 91 -16.35 -8.67 4.74
N PHE A 92 -15.05 -8.70 5.00
CA PHE A 92 -14.04 -8.43 3.97
C PHE A 92 -14.15 -9.46 2.85
N ASN A 93 -14.13 -9.00 1.60
CA ASN A 93 -14.16 -9.87 0.42
C ASN A 93 -12.80 -9.88 -0.28
N GLU A 94 -12.35 -8.71 -0.74
CA GLU A 94 -11.11 -8.58 -1.50
C GLU A 94 -10.56 -7.16 -1.31
N SER A 95 -9.26 -6.99 -1.50
CA SER A 95 -8.68 -5.66 -1.70
C SER A 95 -7.60 -5.70 -2.76
N ARG A 96 -7.48 -4.61 -3.51
CA ARG A 96 -6.40 -4.37 -4.45
C ARG A 96 -5.83 -2.99 -4.20
N ALA A 97 -4.53 -2.91 -4.01
CA ALA A 97 -3.81 -1.67 -3.81
C ALA A 97 -2.62 -1.58 -4.75
N LEU A 98 -2.39 -0.37 -5.24
CA LEU A 98 -1.23 0.03 -6.02
C LEU A 98 -0.45 1.07 -5.22
N PHE A 99 0.86 1.03 -5.36
CA PHE A 99 1.79 1.85 -4.60
C PHE A 99 2.59 2.72 -5.58
N PHE A 100 2.79 3.98 -5.21
CA PHE A 100 3.38 5.02 -6.02
C PHE A 100 4.49 5.72 -5.23
N ASN A 101 5.53 6.22 -5.90
CA ASN A 101 6.62 6.92 -5.22
C ASN A 101 6.18 8.29 -4.71
N HIS A 102 5.38 9.00 -5.50
CA HIS A 102 4.90 10.34 -5.16
C HIS A 102 3.37 10.46 -5.26
N GLU A 103 2.79 11.53 -4.71
CA GLU A 103 1.33 11.72 -4.73
C GLU A 103 0.84 12.14 -6.13
N GLU A 104 1.62 12.94 -6.84
CA GLU A 104 1.38 13.35 -8.22
C GLU A 104 1.32 12.16 -9.19
N ASP A 105 1.98 11.05 -8.86
CA ASP A 105 1.99 9.84 -9.67
C ASP A 105 0.61 9.16 -9.72
N LEU A 106 -0.29 9.43 -8.76
CA LEU A 106 -1.66 8.93 -8.79
C LEU A 106 -2.40 9.33 -10.07
N SER A 107 -2.14 10.55 -10.57
CA SER A 107 -2.75 11.07 -11.79
C SER A 107 -2.25 10.41 -13.08
N ARG A 108 -1.15 9.64 -13.00
CA ARG A 108 -0.48 8.97 -14.12
C ARG A 108 -0.80 7.48 -14.20
N TYR A 109 -1.74 7.00 -13.38
CA TYR A 109 -2.26 5.64 -13.49
C TYR A 109 -2.77 5.38 -14.92
N PRO A 110 -2.44 4.23 -15.56
CA PRO A 110 -1.84 3.03 -14.99
C PRO A 110 -0.31 2.90 -15.07
N ARG A 111 0.44 3.95 -15.44
CA ARG A 111 1.86 3.81 -15.83
C ARG A 111 2.88 4.01 -14.70
N SER A 112 2.49 4.74 -13.67
CA SER A 112 3.35 5.17 -12.56
C SER A 112 3.42 4.27 -11.31
N PRO A 113 2.55 3.25 -11.07
CA PRO A 113 2.71 2.41 -9.90
C PRO A 113 4.05 1.64 -9.93
N VAL A 114 4.63 1.43 -8.75
CA VAL A 114 5.92 0.73 -8.57
C VAL A 114 5.78 -0.57 -7.79
N ALA A 115 4.69 -0.72 -7.04
CA ALA A 115 4.37 -1.93 -6.32
C ALA A 115 2.85 -2.19 -6.29
N SER A 116 2.47 -3.42 -5.96
CA SER A 116 1.07 -3.85 -5.84
C SER A 116 0.88 -4.78 -4.65
N SER A 117 -0.34 -4.79 -4.11
CA SER A 117 -0.74 -5.82 -3.15
C SER A 117 -0.93 -7.16 -3.83
N PHE A 118 -0.62 -8.26 -3.14
CA PHE A 118 -0.97 -9.61 -3.56
C PHE A 118 -1.56 -10.42 -2.42
N ILE A 119 -2.40 -11.41 -2.73
CA ILE A 119 -2.95 -12.34 -1.74
C ILE A 119 -1.88 -13.35 -1.36
N ASN A 120 -1.60 -13.48 -0.07
CA ASN A 120 -0.73 -14.52 0.45
C ASN A 120 -1.49 -15.84 0.56
N ASN A 121 -1.41 -16.65 -0.49
CA ASN A 121 -2.06 -17.97 -0.55
C ASN A 121 -1.47 -19.01 0.43
N ALA A 122 -0.36 -18.70 1.11
CA ALA A 122 0.23 -19.58 2.11
C ALA A 122 -0.37 -19.37 3.52
N ALA A 123 -1.25 -18.39 3.71
CA ALA A 123 -1.92 -18.16 4.98
C ALA A 123 -2.97 -19.26 5.28
N PRO A 124 -3.23 -19.56 6.57
CA PRO A 124 -4.27 -20.52 6.95
C PRO A 124 -5.64 -20.17 6.35
N GLN A 125 -6.41 -21.20 6.01
CA GLN A 125 -7.74 -21.03 5.43
C GLN A 125 -8.63 -20.17 6.34
N GLY A 126 -9.29 -19.17 5.75
CA GLY A 126 -10.11 -18.19 6.49
C GLY A 126 -9.34 -16.97 7.01
N THR A 127 -8.02 -16.93 6.86
CA THR A 127 -7.20 -15.75 7.19
C THR A 127 -6.95 -14.91 5.94
N VAL A 128 -7.34 -13.63 5.99
CA VAL A 128 -6.93 -12.66 4.97
C VAL A 128 -5.51 -12.22 5.27
N SER A 129 -4.56 -12.61 4.43
CA SER A 129 -3.17 -12.15 4.48
C SER A 129 -2.81 -11.54 3.13
N LEU A 130 -2.32 -10.31 3.16
CA LEU A 130 -1.90 -9.55 1.99
C LEU A 130 -0.41 -9.26 2.11
N GLY A 131 0.28 -9.30 0.98
CA GLY A 131 1.65 -8.84 0.87
C GLY A 131 1.78 -7.69 -0.12
N ILE A 132 2.95 -7.07 -0.15
CA ILE A 132 3.33 -6.03 -1.11
C ILE A 132 4.47 -6.56 -1.94
N ARG A 133 4.42 -6.37 -3.26
CA ARG A 133 5.50 -6.76 -4.17
C ARG A 133 5.78 -5.64 -5.17
N SER A 134 7.05 -5.52 -5.56
CA SER A 134 7.42 -4.73 -6.72
C SER A 134 6.68 -5.21 -7.97
N ILE A 135 6.35 -4.28 -8.87
CA ILE A 135 5.82 -4.59 -10.21
C ILE A 135 6.81 -4.25 -11.33
N ILE A 136 8.06 -3.94 -10.98
CA ILE A 136 9.16 -3.62 -11.90
C ILE A 136 10.25 -4.70 -11.82
N PRO A 137 9.95 -5.95 -12.21
CA PRO A 137 10.78 -7.13 -11.91
C PRO A 137 12.18 -7.11 -12.53
N GLU A 138 12.41 -6.27 -13.53
CA GLU A 138 13.72 -6.04 -14.16
C GLU A 138 14.72 -5.35 -13.22
N TYR A 139 14.20 -4.57 -12.25
CA TYR A 139 15.00 -3.76 -11.32
C TYR A 139 14.82 -4.19 -9.86
N ASP A 140 13.61 -4.62 -9.51
CA ASP A 140 13.24 -4.95 -8.15
C ASP A 140 12.33 -6.18 -8.14
N THR A 141 12.81 -7.26 -7.54
CA THR A 141 12.08 -8.53 -7.38
C THR A 141 11.55 -8.73 -5.96
N SER A 142 11.70 -7.71 -5.11
CA SER A 142 11.41 -7.79 -3.70
C SER A 142 9.91 -7.81 -3.42
N ARG A 143 9.56 -8.50 -2.34
CA ARG A 143 8.21 -8.58 -1.78
C ARG A 143 8.29 -8.76 -0.27
N LEU A 144 7.23 -8.36 0.40
CA LEU A 144 7.05 -8.55 1.83
C LEU A 144 5.63 -8.98 2.18
N ILE A 145 5.47 -9.61 3.34
CA ILE A 145 4.18 -9.91 3.97
C ILE A 145 4.21 -9.33 5.37
N THR A 146 3.18 -8.57 5.73
CA THR A 146 3.08 -7.88 7.02
C THR A 146 1.86 -8.32 7.80
N THR A 147 1.94 -8.13 9.12
CA THR A 147 0.84 -8.37 10.05
C THR A 147 0.62 -7.10 10.86
N ALA A 148 -0.63 -6.63 10.93
CA ALA A 148 -0.98 -5.50 11.79
C ALA A 148 -0.75 -5.85 13.27
N ILE A 149 0.02 -5.01 13.96
CA ILE A 149 0.29 -5.16 15.41
C ILE A 149 -0.37 -4.05 16.24
N VAL A 150 -0.60 -2.87 15.64
CA VAL A 150 -1.37 -1.78 16.24
C VAL A 150 -2.31 -1.19 15.20
N THR A 151 -3.54 -0.88 15.62
CA THR A 151 -4.50 -0.12 14.82
C THR A 151 -5.14 0.98 15.67
N ILE A 152 -5.24 2.20 15.13
CA ILE A 152 -5.90 3.33 15.78
C ILE A 152 -7.11 3.72 14.93
N PRO A 153 -8.35 3.61 15.47
CA PRO A 153 -9.54 4.07 14.77
C PRO A 153 -9.45 5.54 14.40
N LYS A 154 -10.03 5.91 13.26
CA LYS A 154 -10.17 7.32 12.87
C LYS A 154 -11.54 7.87 13.30
N PRO A 155 -11.65 9.20 13.52
CA PRO A 155 -12.93 9.84 13.82
C PRO A 155 -13.99 9.61 12.75
N ASP A 156 -13.61 9.66 11.47
CA ASP A 156 -14.48 9.24 10.37
C ASP A 156 -14.46 7.71 10.28
N VAL A 157 -15.61 7.10 10.55
CA VAL A 157 -15.79 5.65 10.55
C VAL A 157 -15.57 5.02 9.18
N ASN A 158 -15.64 5.80 8.09
CA ASN A 158 -15.43 5.32 6.73
C ASN A 158 -13.94 5.28 6.34
N ASP A 159 -13.06 5.87 7.14
CA ASP A 159 -11.63 5.84 6.90
C ASP A 159 -10.98 4.57 7.47
N ILE A 160 -10.04 4.01 6.71
CA ILE A 160 -9.17 2.93 7.21
C ILE A 160 -8.43 3.41 8.47
N PRO A 161 -8.35 2.58 9.53
CA PRO A 161 -7.57 2.90 10.73
C PRO A 161 -6.10 3.19 10.43
N LEU A 162 -5.51 4.09 11.21
CA LEU A 162 -4.06 4.21 11.24
C LEU A 162 -3.46 2.91 11.79
N GLY A 163 -2.21 2.60 11.47
CA GLY A 163 -1.64 1.34 11.95
C GLY A 163 -0.14 1.23 11.88
N LEU A 164 0.36 0.28 12.67
CA LEU A 164 1.72 -0.24 12.59
C LEU A 164 1.61 -1.73 12.26
N GLU A 165 2.34 -2.13 11.23
CA GLU A 165 2.45 -3.51 10.80
C GLU A 165 3.89 -3.95 10.93
N LYS A 166 4.08 -5.21 11.33
CA LYS A 166 5.39 -5.85 11.41
C LYS A 166 5.55 -6.81 10.25
N THR A 167 6.69 -6.75 9.58
CA THR A 167 7.02 -7.68 8.51
C THR A 167 7.26 -9.08 9.08
N SER A 168 6.61 -10.06 8.47
CA SER A 168 6.67 -11.48 8.84
C SER A 168 7.49 -12.31 7.86
N ASN A 169 7.61 -11.85 6.62
CA ASN A 169 8.38 -12.50 5.57
C ASN A 169 8.81 -11.47 4.53
N ASN A 170 10.09 -11.48 4.15
CA ASN A 170 10.64 -10.75 3.02
C ASN A 170 11.22 -11.78 2.04
N ALA A 171 11.14 -11.50 0.75
CA ALA A 171 11.75 -12.33 -0.28
C ALA A 171 12.12 -11.50 -1.51
N GLY A 172 13.04 -12.01 -2.32
CA GLY A 172 13.56 -11.30 -3.49
C GLY A 172 14.61 -10.25 -3.14
N LYS A 173 15.00 -9.45 -4.13
CA LYS A 173 16.02 -8.40 -4.04
C LYS A 173 15.45 -7.05 -4.46
N GLY A 174 15.68 -6.02 -3.66
CA GLY A 174 15.17 -4.67 -3.90
C GLY A 174 14.68 -3.96 -2.65
N ALA A 175 13.81 -2.97 -2.81
CA ALA A 175 13.39 -2.03 -1.78
C ALA A 175 12.77 -2.71 -0.54
N PHE A 176 12.02 -3.80 -0.74
CA PHE A 176 11.34 -4.52 0.33
C PHE A 176 12.18 -5.60 1.01
N GLU A 177 13.46 -5.79 0.66
CA GLU A 177 14.23 -6.97 1.10
C GLU A 177 14.50 -7.06 2.62
N ASP A 178 14.59 -5.91 3.29
CA ASP A 178 15.02 -5.72 4.68
C ASP A 178 13.99 -4.94 5.51
N VAL A 179 12.84 -4.58 4.94
CA VAL A 179 11.81 -3.78 5.60
C VAL A 179 11.23 -4.55 6.79
N THR A 180 11.30 -3.95 7.98
CA THR A 180 10.85 -4.55 9.24
C THR A 180 9.46 -4.07 9.67
N TYR A 181 9.09 -2.83 9.37
CA TYR A 181 7.81 -2.23 9.77
C TYR A 181 7.17 -1.39 8.66
N ILE A 182 5.84 -1.36 8.66
CA ILE A 182 5.04 -0.44 7.85
C ILE A 182 4.19 0.42 8.78
N VAL A 183 4.25 1.72 8.60
CA VAL A 183 3.47 2.72 9.33
C VAL A 183 2.43 3.31 8.38
N ARG A 184 1.18 3.30 8.78
CA ARG A 184 0.07 3.95 8.08
C ARG A 184 -0.42 5.13 8.92
N PRO A 185 0.24 6.29 8.89
CA PRO A 185 -0.15 7.40 9.76
C PRO A 185 -1.18 8.33 9.11
N LYS A 186 -1.46 8.15 7.81
CA LYS A 186 -2.38 9.00 7.07
C LYS A 186 -3.20 8.14 6.11
N THR A 187 -4.51 8.08 6.32
CA THR A 187 -5.42 7.22 5.55
C THR A 187 -6.73 7.94 5.28
N LYS A 188 -7.44 7.53 4.22
CA LYS A 188 -8.78 8.03 3.86
C LYS A 188 -9.60 6.96 3.13
N GLY A 189 -10.88 6.89 3.43
CA GLY A 189 -11.82 5.95 2.83
C GLY A 189 -11.47 4.49 3.10
N GLY A 190 -12.19 3.58 2.43
CA GLY A 190 -11.87 2.15 2.37
C GLY A 190 -12.30 1.31 3.58
N ASN A 191 -12.89 1.92 4.61
CA ASN A 191 -13.53 1.16 5.67
C ASN A 191 -14.98 0.80 5.32
N ALA A 192 -15.54 -0.17 6.05
CA ALA A 192 -16.92 -0.56 5.88
C ALA A 192 -17.87 0.60 6.23
N PRO A 193 -18.93 0.84 5.44
CA PRO A 193 -19.94 1.80 5.84
C PRO A 193 -20.69 1.31 7.08
N THR A 194 -21.28 2.24 7.83
CA THR A 194 -22.12 1.89 8.98
C THR A 194 -23.34 1.09 8.51
N VAL A 195 -23.68 0.02 9.21
CA VAL A 195 -24.88 -0.77 8.90
C VAL A 195 -26.08 0.02 9.44
N SER A 196 -26.96 0.47 8.54
CA SER A 196 -28.27 1.05 8.87
C SER A 196 -29.31 -0.03 9.17
#